data_AF-A0A2E2TLK3-F1
#
_entry.id   AF-A0A2E2TLK3-F1
#
_cell.length_a   1.000
_cell.length_b   1.000
_cell.length_c   1.000
_cell.angle_alpha   90.00
_cell.angle_beta   90.00
_cell.angle_gamma   90.00
#
_symmetry.space_group_name_H-M   'P 1'
#
loop_
_entity.id
_entity.type
_entity.pdbx_description
1 polymer ?
#
loop_
_entity_poly.entity_id
_entity_poly.type
_entity_poly.pdbx_seq_one_letter_code
_entity_poly.pdbx_strand_id
1 'polypeptide(L)'
;MNTFNLWKIQLIRGIFALILALTLFLYPGLTLLLLISIFGAFFAMIGLFHIFYAFKIKKQNQSWKLFLIEGLLSFVIGCFVWFWPGITGMILVYILAAWLFITGLLQLANSVKLAKQYKHTFWLGLIGLISLFFGVYIAMHPGQGAIAIITIIGIYILVYAVLALISAYALKKSNLR
;
A
#
# COMPACT_ATOMS: atom_id res chain seq x y z
N MET A 1 -7.54 27.61 -11.38
CA MET A 1 -8.01 26.21 -11.51
C MET A 1 -9.49 26.18 -11.19
N ASN A 2 -10.35 25.96 -12.18
CA ASN A 2 -11.80 26.16 -12.05
C ASN A 2 -12.43 25.15 -11.09
N THR A 3 -13.06 25.64 -10.02
CA THR A 3 -13.83 24.85 -9.03
C THR A 3 -14.94 24.01 -9.65
N PHE A 4 -15.46 24.45 -10.81
CA PHE A 4 -16.48 23.74 -11.60
C PHE A 4 -16.09 22.31 -12.00
N ASN A 5 -14.79 22.04 -12.21
CA ASN A 5 -14.32 20.69 -12.54
C ASN A 5 -14.02 19.86 -11.29
N LEU A 6 -13.65 20.48 -10.17
CA LEU A 6 -13.21 19.78 -8.96
C LEU A 6 -14.33 18.92 -8.36
N TRP A 7 -15.57 19.43 -8.34
CA TRP A 7 -16.71 18.66 -7.85
C TRP A 7 -16.94 17.39 -8.69
N LYS A 8 -16.96 17.53 -10.02
CA LYS A 8 -17.18 16.41 -10.95
C LYS A 8 -16.05 15.38 -10.85
N ILE A 9 -14.79 15.83 -10.79
CA ILE A 9 -13.62 14.95 -10.62
C ILE A 9 -13.75 14.15 -9.33
N GLN A 10 -14.13 14.79 -8.22
CA GLN A 10 -14.23 14.12 -6.93
C GLN A 10 -15.38 13.10 -6.88
N LEU A 11 -16.50 13.42 -7.54
CA LEU A 11 -17.66 12.52 -7.65
C LEU A 11 -17.30 11.28 -8.48
N ILE A 12 -16.65 11.46 -9.64
CA ILE A 12 -16.18 10.36 -10.49
C ILE A 12 -15.19 9.48 -9.70
N ARG A 13 -14.20 10.08 -9.04
CA ARG A 13 -13.22 9.34 -8.21
C ARG A 13 -13.91 8.54 -7.10
N GLY A 14 -14.90 9.13 -6.44
CA GLY A 14 -15.68 8.46 -5.39
C GLY A 14 -16.44 7.24 -5.93
N ILE A 15 -17.15 7.38 -7.06
CA ILE A 15 -17.87 6.27 -7.69
C ILE A 15 -16.91 5.14 -8.10
N PHE A 16 -15.81 5.48 -8.78
CA PHE A 16 -14.79 4.49 -9.17
C PHE A 16 -14.20 3.77 -7.96
N ALA A 17 -13.84 4.50 -6.90
CA ALA A 17 -13.33 3.90 -5.68
C ALA A 17 -14.36 2.97 -5.02
N LEU A 18 -15.65 3.31 -5.06
CA LEU A 18 -16.72 2.50 -4.48
C LEU A 18 -16.90 1.18 -5.25
N ILE A 19 -16.89 1.24 -6.59
CA ILE A 19 -16.92 0.05 -7.46
C ILE A 19 -15.70 -0.83 -7.18
N LEU A 20 -14.51 -0.23 -7.06
CA LEU A 20 -13.28 -0.97 -6.74
C LEU A 20 -13.36 -1.64 -5.36
N ALA A 21 -13.86 -0.94 -4.33
CA ALA A 21 -14.05 -1.51 -3.00
C ALA A 21 -15.00 -2.72 -3.04
N LEU A 22 -16.16 -2.59 -3.69
CA LEU A 22 -17.10 -3.71 -3.88
C LEU A 22 -16.44 -4.90 -4.59
N THR A 23 -15.66 -4.62 -5.64
CA THR A 23 -14.97 -5.67 -6.42
C THR A 23 -13.93 -6.41 -5.55
N LEU A 24 -13.21 -5.70 -4.68
CA LEU A 24 -12.27 -6.28 -3.72
C LEU A 24 -12.94 -7.25 -2.75
N PHE A 25 -14.14 -6.93 -2.25
CA PHE A 25 -14.86 -7.80 -1.34
C PHE A 25 -15.53 -9.00 -2.03
N LEU A 26 -16.03 -8.82 -3.25
CA LEU A 26 -16.71 -9.89 -3.99
C LEU A 26 -15.73 -10.89 -4.63
N TYR A 27 -14.56 -10.42 -5.07
CA TYR A 27 -13.57 -11.24 -5.78
C TYR A 27 -12.16 -11.07 -5.22
N PRO A 28 -11.89 -11.54 -3.98
CA PRO A 28 -10.58 -11.40 -3.35
C PRO A 28 -9.47 -12.11 -4.15
N GLY A 29 -9.73 -13.28 -4.73
CA GLY A 29 -8.73 -14.01 -5.52
C GLY A 29 -8.27 -13.26 -6.78
N LEU A 30 -9.22 -12.72 -7.56
CA LEU A 30 -8.92 -11.96 -8.78
C LEU A 30 -8.24 -10.63 -8.47
N THR A 31 -8.67 -9.95 -7.40
CA THR A 31 -8.05 -8.69 -7.00
C THR A 31 -6.63 -8.87 -6.49
N LEU A 32 -6.32 -9.99 -5.84
CA LEU A 32 -4.96 -10.35 -5.49
C LEU A 32 -4.06 -10.46 -6.74
N LEU A 33 -4.53 -11.18 -7.75
CA LEU A 33 -3.80 -11.36 -9.02
C LEU A 33 -3.60 -10.03 -9.77
N LEU A 34 -4.61 -9.15 -9.76
CA LEU A 34 -4.49 -7.81 -10.32
C LEU A 34 -3.47 -6.97 -9.56
N LEU A 35 -3.49 -7.02 -8.22
CA LEU A 35 -2.57 -6.27 -7.38
C LEU A 35 -1.12 -6.74 -7.61
N ILE A 36 -0.89 -8.05 -7.63
CA ILE A 36 0.41 -8.64 -7.97
C ILE A 36 0.84 -8.21 -9.38
N SER A 37 -0.06 -8.27 -10.36
CA SER A 37 0.25 -7.88 -11.75
C SER A 37 0.65 -6.41 -11.85
N ILE A 38 -0.07 -5.51 -11.16
CA ILE A 38 0.24 -4.08 -11.11
C ILE A 38 1.61 -3.87 -10.44
N PHE A 39 1.87 -4.55 -9.32
CA PHE A 39 3.17 -4.48 -8.65
C PHE A 39 4.30 -4.98 -9.56
N GLY A 40 4.13 -6.10 -10.25
CA GLY A 40 5.12 -6.62 -11.21
C GLY A 40 5.42 -5.62 -12.33
N ALA A 41 4.39 -5.03 -12.92
CA ALA A 41 4.52 -3.99 -13.94
C ALA A 41 5.26 -2.75 -13.40
N PHE A 42 4.93 -2.33 -12.18
CA PHE A 42 5.55 -1.19 -11.51
C PHE A 42 7.05 -1.42 -11.25
N PHE A 43 7.43 -2.58 -10.70
CA PHE A 43 8.83 -2.93 -10.48
C PHE A 43 9.60 -3.06 -11.80
N ALA A 44 8.98 -3.61 -12.84
CA ALA A 44 9.57 -3.66 -14.17
C ALA A 44 9.82 -2.25 -14.74
N MET A 45 8.87 -1.33 -14.60
CA MET A 45 9.06 0.07 -15.00
C MET A 45 10.19 0.74 -14.21
N ILE A 46 10.22 0.58 -12.88
CA ILE A 46 11.30 1.12 -12.05
C ILE A 46 12.66 0.59 -12.53
N GLY A 47 12.75 -0.72 -12.79
CA GLY A 47 13.96 -1.34 -13.31
C GLY A 47 14.41 -0.69 -14.62
N LEU A 48 13.49 -0.50 -15.57
CA LEU A 48 13.78 0.20 -16.83
C LEU A 48 14.27 1.63 -16.60
N PHE A 49 13.59 2.41 -15.75
CA PHE A 49 13.99 3.78 -15.44
C PHE A 49 15.39 3.84 -14.81
N HIS A 50 15.71 2.96 -13.87
CA HIS A 50 17.03 2.90 -13.26
C HIS A 50 18.12 2.49 -14.26
N ILE A 51 17.84 1.55 -15.17
CA ILE A 51 18.77 1.18 -16.24
C ILE A 51 19.03 2.39 -17.17
N PHE A 52 17.98 3.07 -17.63
CA PHE A 52 18.13 4.27 -18.47
C PHE A 52 18.88 5.39 -17.74
N TYR A 53 18.52 5.64 -16.48
CA TYR A 53 19.15 6.66 -15.66
C TYR A 53 20.62 6.35 -15.42
N ALA A 54 20.95 5.08 -15.17
CA ALA A 54 22.32 4.62 -15.08
C ALA A 54 23.06 5.05 -16.35
N PHE A 55 22.67 4.59 -17.54
CA PHE A 55 23.41 4.93 -18.77
C PHE A 55 23.63 6.44 -18.97
N LYS A 56 22.71 7.28 -18.49
CA LYS A 56 22.83 8.75 -18.51
C LYS A 56 23.90 9.29 -17.55
N ILE A 57 24.01 8.77 -16.32
CA ILE A 57 24.98 9.24 -15.31
C ILE A 57 26.37 8.58 -15.43
N LYS A 58 26.53 7.61 -16.33
CA LYS A 58 27.77 6.83 -16.54
C LYS A 58 29.06 7.67 -16.63
N LYS A 59 28.98 8.87 -17.22
CA LYS A 59 30.12 9.78 -17.39
C LYS A 59 30.33 10.76 -16.23
N GLN A 60 29.33 10.96 -15.37
CA GLN A 60 29.34 11.99 -14.33
C GLN A 60 29.46 11.44 -12.91
N ASN A 61 29.09 10.18 -12.67
CA ASN A 61 28.95 9.66 -11.31
C ASN A 61 29.52 8.24 -11.18
N GLN A 62 30.39 8.00 -10.18
CA GLN A 62 30.98 6.68 -9.93
C GLN A 62 29.93 5.66 -9.46
N SER A 63 28.80 6.12 -8.92
CA SER A 63 27.67 5.28 -8.49
C SER A 63 26.87 4.69 -9.65
N TRP A 64 27.23 4.95 -10.91
CA TRP A 64 26.55 4.42 -12.10
C TRP A 64 26.30 2.89 -12.04
N LYS A 65 27.31 2.14 -11.58
CA LYS A 65 27.24 0.68 -11.48
C LYS A 65 26.16 0.23 -10.49
N LEU A 66 25.98 0.97 -9.38
CA LEU A 66 24.97 0.67 -8.37
C LEU A 66 23.56 0.81 -8.95
N PHE A 67 23.27 1.91 -9.66
CA PHE A 67 21.98 2.12 -10.31
C PHE A 67 21.69 1.08 -11.40
N LEU A 68 22.73 0.61 -12.11
CA LEU A 68 22.55 -0.42 -13.12
C LEU A 68 22.20 -1.78 -12.50
N ILE A 69 22.90 -2.16 -11.41
CA ILE A 69 22.61 -3.38 -10.65
C ILE A 69 21.21 -3.30 -10.03
N GLU A 70 20.87 -2.18 -9.39
CA GLU A 70 19.55 -1.96 -8.78
C GLU A 70 18.43 -2.01 -9.83
N GLY A 71 18.65 -1.42 -11.01
CA GLY A 71 17.71 -1.47 -12.13
C GLY A 71 17.53 -2.89 -12.67
N LEU A 72 18.62 -3.65 -12.84
CA LEU A 72 18.55 -5.05 -13.28
C LEU A 72 17.82 -5.92 -12.25
N LEU A 73 18.15 -5.78 -10.97
CA LEU A 73 17.46 -6.51 -9.89
C LEU A 73 15.97 -6.18 -9.88
N SER A 74 15.61 -4.90 -9.93
CA SER A 74 14.22 -4.47 -9.91
C SER A 74 13.43 -5.01 -11.12
N PHE A 75 14.04 -5.03 -12.30
CA PHE A 75 13.44 -5.59 -13.50
C PHE A 75 13.23 -7.12 -13.38
N VAL A 76 14.26 -7.85 -12.94
CA VAL A 76 14.19 -9.30 -12.73
C VAL A 76 13.13 -9.64 -11.69
N ILE A 77 13.07 -8.89 -10.59
CA ILE A 77 12.03 -9.03 -9.56
C ILE A 77 10.65 -8.78 -10.19
N GLY A 78 10.47 -7.71 -10.96
CA GLY A 78 9.21 -7.42 -11.66
C GLY A 78 8.75 -8.54 -12.60
N CYS A 79 9.67 -9.14 -13.35
CA CYS A 79 9.37 -10.32 -14.17
C CYS A 79 9.01 -11.54 -13.31
N PHE A 80 9.77 -11.81 -12.25
CA PHE A 80 9.53 -12.93 -11.35
C PHE A 80 8.14 -12.88 -10.71
N VAL A 81 7.70 -11.66 -10.36
CA VAL A 81 6.36 -11.37 -9.83
C VAL A 81 5.23 -11.82 -10.77
N TRP A 82 5.40 -11.63 -12.09
CA TRP A 82 4.42 -12.06 -13.09
C TRP A 82 4.41 -13.57 -13.34
N PHE A 83 5.59 -14.20 -13.36
CA PHE A 83 5.67 -15.63 -13.64
C PHE A 83 5.25 -16.49 -12.43
N TRP A 84 5.40 -15.97 -11.19
CA TRP A 84 5.14 -16.72 -9.96
C TRP A 84 4.23 -15.93 -9.00
N PRO A 85 2.96 -15.68 -9.35
CA PRO A 85 2.05 -14.89 -8.53
C PRO A 85 1.77 -15.56 -7.17
N GLY A 86 1.69 -16.89 -7.11
CA GLY A 86 1.47 -17.61 -5.85
C GLY A 86 2.57 -17.38 -4.82
N ILE A 87 3.84 -17.50 -5.23
CA ILE A 87 4.99 -17.27 -4.34
C ILE A 87 5.09 -15.79 -3.97
N THR A 88 4.87 -14.90 -4.93
CA THR A 88 4.92 -13.45 -4.68
C THR A 88 3.88 -13.03 -3.65
N GLY A 89 2.66 -13.57 -3.75
CA GLY A 89 1.62 -13.35 -2.76
C GLY A 89 2.08 -13.75 -1.35
N MET A 90 2.70 -14.91 -1.20
CA MET A 90 3.25 -15.35 0.08
C MET A 90 4.37 -14.43 0.60
N ILE A 91 5.30 -14.04 -0.27
CA ILE A 91 6.40 -13.13 0.10
C ILE A 91 5.84 -11.79 0.59
N LEU A 92 4.87 -11.21 -0.11
CA LEU A 92 4.21 -9.97 0.30
C LEU A 92 3.57 -10.09 1.69
N VAL A 93 2.92 -11.23 1.96
CA VAL A 93 2.33 -11.52 3.27
C VAL A 93 3.41 -11.58 4.36
N TYR A 94 4.53 -12.24 4.11
CA TYR A 94 5.64 -12.30 5.08
C TYR A 94 6.29 -10.94 5.32
N ILE A 95 6.50 -10.14 4.27
CA ILE A 95 7.02 -8.76 4.40
C ILE A 95 6.10 -7.94 5.29
N LEU A 96 4.78 -8.04 5.08
CA LEU A 96 3.80 -7.32 5.89
C LEU A 96 3.72 -7.85 7.32
N ALA A 97 3.81 -9.16 7.52
CA ALA A 97 3.88 -9.75 8.86
C ALA A 97 5.10 -9.25 9.64
N ALA A 98 6.28 -9.21 8.98
CA ALA A 98 7.50 -8.66 9.57
C ALA A 98 7.34 -7.17 9.88
N TRP A 99 6.74 -6.40 8.98
CA TRP A 99 6.45 -4.98 9.20
C TRP A 99 5.53 -4.77 10.42
N LEU A 100 4.42 -5.50 10.51
CA LEU A 100 3.48 -5.43 11.63
C LEU A 100 4.13 -5.84 12.95
N PHE A 101 4.98 -6.86 12.92
CA PHE A 101 5.73 -7.30 14.09
C PHE A 101 6.71 -6.22 14.58
N ILE A 102 7.53 -5.66 13.68
CA ILE A 102 8.50 -4.60 14.02
C ILE A 102 7.79 -3.34 14.51
N THR A 103 6.74 -2.90 13.81
CA THR A 103 5.96 -1.73 14.21
C THR A 103 5.23 -1.94 15.53
N GLY A 104 4.66 -3.12 15.77
CA GLY A 104 4.06 -3.48 17.06
C GLY A 104 5.08 -3.40 18.20
N LEU A 105 6.28 -3.95 18.02
CA LEU A 105 7.37 -3.85 19.00
C LEU A 105 7.78 -2.39 19.27
N LEU A 106 7.96 -1.60 18.22
CA LEU A 106 8.32 -0.18 18.36
C LEU A 106 7.22 0.62 19.08
N GLN A 107 5.95 0.37 18.78
CA GLN A 107 4.82 1.02 19.44
C GLN A 107 4.73 0.64 20.93
N LEU A 108 4.96 -0.63 21.27
CA LEU A 108 5.04 -1.08 22.66
C LEU A 108 6.20 -0.40 23.39
N ALA A 109 7.40 -0.37 22.79
CA ALA A 109 8.57 0.29 23.38
C ALA A 109 8.34 1.81 23.57
N ASN A 110 7.73 2.46 22.59
CA ASN A 110 7.38 3.87 22.66
C ASN A 110 6.28 4.13 23.68
N SER A 111 5.30 3.24 23.82
CA SER A 111 4.26 3.34 24.86
C SER A 111 4.87 3.35 26.26
N VAL A 112 5.88 2.52 26.54
CA VAL A 112 6.55 2.51 27.85
C VAL A 112 7.37 3.79 28.08
N LYS A 113 8.02 4.32 27.04
CA LYS A 113 8.80 5.56 27.13
C LYS A 113 7.92 6.81 27.27
N LEU A 114 6.83 6.92 26.50
CA LEU A 114 5.91 8.07 26.52
C LEU A 114 4.87 8.00 27.65
N ALA A 115 4.70 6.85 28.31
CA ALA A 115 3.79 6.71 29.45
C ALA A 115 4.13 7.67 30.61
N LYS A 116 5.38 8.13 30.68
CA LYS A 116 5.82 9.13 31.66
C LYS A 116 5.47 10.58 31.31
N GLN A 117 5.13 10.89 30.05
CA GLN A 117 4.88 12.26 29.58
C GLN A 117 3.43 12.54 29.18
N TYR A 118 2.65 11.54 28.75
CA TYR A 118 1.28 11.75 28.26
C TYR A 118 0.28 10.70 28.78
N LYS A 119 -0.87 11.16 29.28
CA LYS A 119 -1.97 10.31 29.82
C LYS A 119 -2.64 9.40 28.77
N HIS A 120 -2.59 9.73 27.49
CA HIS A 120 -3.23 8.95 26.42
C HIS A 120 -2.38 7.78 25.89
N THR A 121 -1.25 7.49 26.52
CA THR A 121 -0.30 6.48 26.05
C THR A 121 -0.83 5.04 26.09
N PHE A 122 -1.86 4.77 26.91
CA PHE A 122 -2.54 3.46 26.94
C PHE A 122 -3.04 3.02 25.56
N TRP A 123 -3.57 3.95 24.75
CA TRP A 123 -4.03 3.66 23.39
C TRP A 123 -2.90 3.23 22.46
N LEU A 124 -1.70 3.81 22.59
CA LEU A 124 -0.54 3.44 21.79
C LEU A 124 -0.04 2.03 22.13
N GLY A 125 -0.02 1.65 23.40
CA GLY A 125 0.33 0.29 23.83
C GLY A 125 -0.66 -0.75 23.32
N LEU A 126 -1.96 -0.43 23.34
CA LEU A 126 -3.02 -1.32 22.89
C LEU A 126 -2.95 -1.55 21.36
N ILE A 127 -2.70 -0.50 20.57
CA ILE A 127 -2.47 -0.62 19.11
C ILE A 127 -1.20 -1.44 18.81
N GLY A 128 -0.14 -1.25 19.60
CA GLY A 128 1.11 -2.01 19.46
C GLY A 128 0.91 -3.50 19.73
N LEU A 129 0.14 -3.84 20.78
CA LEU A 129 -0.20 -5.23 21.12
C LEU A 129 -1.03 -5.89 20.01
N ILE A 130 -2.05 -5.19 19.50
CA ILE A 130 -2.88 -5.66 18.38
C ILE A 130 -2.01 -5.91 17.14
N SER A 131 -1.13 -4.98 16.80
CA SER A 131 -0.25 -5.09 15.63
C SER A 131 0.70 -6.28 15.74
N LEU A 132 1.27 -6.52 16.93
CA LEU A 132 2.13 -7.67 17.20
C LEU A 132 1.36 -8.99 17.01
N PHE A 133 0.16 -9.08 17.59
CA PHE A 133 -0.68 -10.28 17.52
C PHE A 133 -1.09 -10.58 16.08
N PHE A 134 -1.51 -9.55 15.34
CA PHE A 134 -1.85 -9.67 13.92
C PHE A 134 -0.63 -10.07 13.07
N GLY A 135 0.55 -9.51 13.34
CA GLY A 135 1.78 -9.87 12.65
C GLY A 135 2.12 -11.36 12.79
N VAL A 136 2.04 -11.90 14.01
CA VAL A 136 2.29 -13.33 14.28
C VAL A 136 1.20 -14.21 13.66
N TYR A 137 -0.08 -13.82 13.80
CA TYR A 137 -1.20 -14.58 13.25
C TYR A 137 -1.10 -14.74 11.73
N ILE A 138 -0.78 -13.64 11.04
CA ILE A 138 -0.61 -13.62 9.58
C ILE A 138 0.59 -14.47 9.14
N ALA A 139 1.70 -14.45 9.90
CA ALA A 139 2.88 -15.27 9.59
C ALA A 139 2.59 -16.79 9.70
N MET A 140 1.74 -17.19 10.64
CA MET A 140 1.33 -18.59 10.80
C MET A 140 0.32 -19.05 9.75
N HIS A 141 -0.50 -18.13 9.21
CA HIS A 141 -1.54 -18.43 8.23
C HIS A 141 -1.37 -17.58 6.96
N PRO A 142 -0.33 -17.80 6.15
CA PRO A 142 -0.02 -16.94 5.01
C PRO A 142 -1.14 -16.92 3.95
N GLY A 143 -1.85 -18.04 3.79
CA GLY A 143 -3.02 -18.11 2.89
C GLY A 143 -4.18 -17.19 3.31
N GLN A 144 -4.39 -17.01 4.62
CA GLN A 144 -5.36 -16.04 5.14
C GLN A 144 -4.81 -14.61 5.17
N GLY A 145 -3.50 -14.46 5.31
CA GLY A 145 -2.82 -13.17 5.24
C GLY A 145 -3.10 -12.43 3.95
N ALA A 146 -3.10 -13.15 2.82
CA ALA A 146 -3.51 -12.64 1.51
C ALA A 146 -4.91 -11.98 1.53
N ILE A 147 -5.88 -12.65 2.14
CA ILE A 147 -7.26 -12.16 2.27
C ILE A 147 -7.30 -10.96 3.21
N ALA A 148 -6.58 -11.03 4.33
CA ALA A 148 -6.50 -9.93 5.30
C ALA A 148 -5.98 -8.63 4.66
N ILE A 149 -4.98 -8.72 3.78
CA ILE A 149 -4.46 -7.57 3.04
C ILE A 149 -5.55 -6.94 2.16
N ILE A 150 -6.27 -7.77 1.40
CA ILE A 150 -7.36 -7.30 0.55
C ILE A 150 -8.47 -6.67 1.37
N THR A 151 -8.81 -7.25 2.51
CA THR A 151 -9.81 -6.70 3.42
C THR A 151 -9.39 -5.33 3.95
N ILE A 152 -8.15 -5.19 4.41
CA ILE A 152 -7.62 -3.90 4.91
C ILE A 152 -7.64 -2.85 3.81
N ILE A 153 -7.13 -3.19 2.62
CA ILE A 153 -7.11 -2.29 1.46
C ILE A 153 -8.54 -1.94 1.03
N GLY A 154 -9.45 -2.91 1.01
CA GLY A 154 -10.87 -2.73 0.68
C GLY A 154 -11.56 -1.78 1.65
N ILE A 155 -11.34 -1.94 2.95
CA ILE A 155 -11.87 -1.02 3.98
C ILE A 155 -11.32 0.40 3.75
N TYR A 156 -10.02 0.54 3.51
CA TYR A 156 -9.40 1.85 3.24
C TYR A 156 -10.01 2.53 2.01
N ILE A 157 -10.15 1.80 0.89
CA ILE A 157 -10.74 2.33 -0.34
C ILE A 157 -12.22 2.68 -0.13
N LEU A 158 -12.96 1.89 0.64
CA LEU A 158 -14.35 2.16 0.97
C LEU A 158 -14.49 3.47 1.76
N VAL A 159 -13.68 3.65 2.81
CA VAL A 159 -13.64 4.90 3.59
C VAL A 159 -13.28 6.08 2.68
N TYR A 160 -12.26 5.92 1.84
CA TYR A 160 -11.87 6.94 0.86
C TYR A 160 -13.02 7.30 -0.10
N ALA A 161 -13.74 6.30 -0.62
CA ALA A 161 -14.87 6.51 -1.53
C ALA A 161 -15.97 7.33 -0.86
N VAL A 162 -16.32 7.00 0.39
CA VAL A 162 -17.32 7.74 1.17
C VAL A 162 -16.89 9.19 1.37
N LEU A 163 -15.64 9.44 1.77
CA LEU A 163 -15.11 10.79 1.94
C LEU A 163 -15.06 11.58 0.62
N ALA A 164 -14.72 10.92 -0.49
CA ALA A 164 -14.72 11.53 -1.82
C ALA A 164 -16.15 11.95 -2.24
N LEU A 165 -17.16 11.14 -1.96
CA LEU A 165 -18.56 11.47 -2.24
C LEU A 165 -19.07 12.62 -1.35
N ILE A 166 -18.72 12.63 -0.06
CA ILE A 166 -19.06 13.73 0.86
C ILE A 166 -18.41 15.03 0.40
N SER A 167 -17.11 15.01 0.12
CA SER A 167 -16.36 16.19 -0.35
C SER A 167 -16.88 16.69 -1.70
N ALA A 168 -17.31 15.78 -2.58
CA ALA A 168 -18.01 16.17 -3.78
C ALA A 168 -19.29 16.93 -3.42
N TYR A 169 -20.20 16.35 -2.65
CA TYR A 169 -21.45 17.04 -2.29
C TYR A 169 -21.21 18.42 -1.64
N ALA A 170 -20.21 18.53 -0.78
CA ALA A 170 -19.80 19.79 -0.17
C ALA A 170 -19.35 20.84 -1.21
N LEU A 171 -18.50 20.46 -2.18
CA LEU A 171 -18.04 21.35 -3.26
C LEU A 171 -19.18 21.77 -4.19
N LYS A 172 -20.15 20.89 -4.47
CA LYS A 172 -21.35 21.26 -5.24
C LYS A 172 -22.12 22.38 -4.54
N LYS A 173 -22.30 22.24 -3.22
CA LYS A 173 -23.08 23.17 -2.40
C LYS A 173 -22.38 24.52 -2.25
N SER A 174 -21.05 24.56 -2.14
CA SER A 174 -20.29 25.82 -2.07
C SER A 174 -20.25 26.58 -3.39
N ASN A 175 -20.38 25.89 -4.53
CA ASN A 175 -20.42 26.51 -5.86
C ASN A 175 -21.82 27.04 -6.24
N LEU A 176 -22.84 26.80 -5.40
CA LEU A 176 -24.23 27.25 -5.57
C LEU A 176 -24.56 28.48 -4.69
N ARG A 177 -23.59 28.97 -3.90
CA ARG A 177 -23.66 30.23 -3.13
C ARG A 177 -22.76 31.27 -3.79
#